data_AF-A0A820HKS9-F1
#
_entry.id   AF-A0A820HKS9-F1
#
_cell.length_a   1.000
_cell.length_b   1.000
_cell.length_c   1.000
_cell.angle_alpha   90.00
_cell.angle_beta   90.00
_cell.angle_gamma   90.00
#
_symmetry.space_group_name_H-M   'P 1'
#
loop_
_entity.id
_entity.type
_entity.pdbx_description
1 polymer ?
#
loop_
_entity_poly.entity_id
_entity_poly.type
_entity_poly.pdbx_seq_one_letter_code
_entity_poly.pdbx_strand_id
1 'polypeptide(L)'
;MIEYAFMSIFNKDYSEKAAEVCQFLSILRPELIVPSIVDKLFTSIDDIVEAHRFTSLMFCVTRISRQLVRQTHSYSHGQTYVVPLLLSVLPGIDFNDIDKTSVTIDFLDTILMLITCVDCSSALQIRNDLTEIEREVCLSTAMFEDFVTRFLDEVFEIIDSLSTDYMDAPNINEHPTEYDIFQKKLISIITSIVQQCSSNIFRIVREKIVSFVTGSVFTSKVRPLVVGLVRAIVKCHPEDTLKQHKSVNDFFN
;
A
#
# COMPACT_ATOMS: atom_id res chain seq x y z
N MET A 1 -8.73 -15.01 26.57
CA MET A 1 -8.19 -15.51 25.29
C MET A 1 -7.74 -14.36 24.39
N ILE A 2 -8.57 -13.33 24.17
CA ILE A 2 -8.20 -12.13 23.38
C ILE A 2 -6.96 -11.42 23.94
N GLU A 3 -6.90 -11.18 25.26
CA GLU A 3 -5.73 -10.54 25.88
C GLU A 3 -4.43 -11.31 25.67
N TYR A 4 -4.46 -12.64 25.78
CA TYR A 4 -3.29 -13.47 25.50
C TYR A 4 -2.88 -13.39 24.03
N ALA A 5 -3.85 -13.36 23.10
CA ALA A 5 -3.55 -13.18 21.69
C ALA A 5 -2.84 -11.84 21.44
N PHE A 6 -3.31 -10.74 22.04
CA PHE A 6 -2.66 -9.44 21.93
C PHE A 6 -1.26 -9.40 22.55
N MET A 7 -1.06 -10.02 23.71
CA MET A 7 0.28 -10.13 24.31
C MET A 7 1.23 -10.96 23.45
N SER A 8 0.71 -11.99 22.76
CA SER A 8 1.50 -12.85 21.88
C SER A 8 1.90 -12.18 20.56
N ILE A 9 1.24 -11.10 20.12
CA ILE A 9 1.64 -10.34 18.91
C ILE A 9 3.09 -9.83 19.04
N PHE A 10 3.49 -9.43 20.24
CA PHE A 10 4.82 -8.88 20.52
C PHE A 10 5.85 -9.95 20.92
N ASN A 11 5.48 -11.23 20.86
CA ASN A 11 6.41 -12.31 21.14
C ASN A 11 7.30 -12.56 19.90
N LYS A 12 8.63 -12.61 20.11
CA LYS A 12 9.64 -12.78 19.06
C LYS A 12 9.46 -14.05 18.21
N ASP A 13 9.00 -15.16 18.82
CA ASP A 13 8.96 -16.46 18.14
C ASP A 13 7.55 -16.83 17.62
N TYR A 14 6.53 -16.08 18.03
CA TYR A 14 5.12 -16.47 17.83
C TYR A 14 4.23 -15.36 17.26
N SER A 15 4.80 -14.24 16.81
CA SER A 15 4.06 -13.11 16.23
C SER A 15 3.17 -13.53 15.05
N GLU A 16 3.66 -14.38 14.15
CA GLU A 16 2.89 -14.87 12.99
C GLU A 16 1.67 -15.69 13.40
N LYS A 17 1.84 -16.62 14.34
CA LYS A 17 0.74 -17.44 14.88
C LYS A 17 -0.25 -16.59 15.65
N ALA A 18 0.23 -15.58 16.38
CA ALA A 18 -0.62 -14.62 17.06
C ALA A 18 -1.46 -13.81 16.06
N ALA A 19 -0.88 -13.38 14.94
CA ALA A 19 -1.59 -12.71 13.86
C ALA A 19 -2.66 -13.63 13.23
N GLU A 20 -2.36 -14.91 13.03
CA GLU A 20 -3.34 -15.90 12.54
C GLU A 20 -4.51 -16.11 13.52
N VAL A 21 -4.22 -16.22 14.83
CA VAL A 21 -5.26 -16.27 15.86
C VAL A 21 -6.12 -15.00 15.84
N CYS A 22 -5.49 -13.83 15.73
CA CYS A 22 -6.21 -12.56 15.61
C CYS A 22 -7.08 -12.52 14.35
N GLN A 23 -6.61 -13.09 13.24
CA GLN A 23 -7.41 -13.23 12.02
C GLN A 23 -8.67 -14.07 12.27
N PHE A 24 -8.55 -15.25 12.86
CA PHE A 24 -9.73 -16.09 13.16
C PHE A 24 -10.69 -15.43 14.15
N LEU A 25 -10.17 -14.77 15.19
CA LEU A 25 -11.00 -14.03 16.14
C LEU A 25 -11.70 -12.84 15.47
N SER A 26 -11.03 -12.14 14.55
CA SER A 26 -11.61 -11.02 13.79
C SER A 26 -12.72 -11.47 12.83
N ILE A 27 -12.67 -12.70 12.31
CA ILE A 27 -13.76 -13.28 11.51
C ILE A 27 -15.00 -13.49 12.37
N LEU A 28 -14.83 -13.87 13.63
CA LEU A 28 -15.95 -14.17 14.54
C LEU A 28 -16.54 -12.91 15.17
N ARG A 29 -15.69 -12.01 15.69
CA ARG A 29 -16.08 -10.81 16.46
C ARG A 29 -15.13 -9.64 16.12
N PRO A 30 -15.23 -9.05 14.91
CA PRO A 30 -14.32 -7.99 14.47
C PRO A 30 -14.35 -6.77 15.40
N GLU A 31 -15.49 -6.46 16.01
CA GLU A 31 -15.65 -5.30 16.89
C GLU A 31 -14.81 -5.34 18.18
N LEU A 32 -14.32 -6.53 18.58
CA LEU A 32 -13.45 -6.70 19.75
C LEU A 32 -11.96 -6.72 19.38
N ILE A 33 -11.65 -7.01 18.12
CA ILE A 33 -10.29 -7.31 17.66
C ILE A 33 -9.72 -6.16 16.85
N VAL A 34 -10.47 -5.71 15.83
CA VAL A 34 -9.98 -4.72 14.85
C VAL A 34 -9.65 -3.38 15.51
N PRO A 35 -10.53 -2.74 16.33
CA PRO A 35 -10.21 -1.44 16.92
C PRO A 35 -8.95 -1.49 17.79
N SER A 36 -8.81 -2.52 18.64
CA SER A 36 -7.65 -2.68 19.53
C SER A 36 -6.32 -2.81 18.77
N ILE A 37 -6.30 -3.54 17.66
CA ILE A 37 -5.09 -3.69 16.83
C ILE A 37 -4.78 -2.37 16.12
N VAL A 38 -5.79 -1.71 15.56
CA VAL A 38 -5.64 -0.44 14.83
C VAL A 38 -5.15 0.67 15.75
N ASP A 39 -5.73 0.81 16.94
CA ASP A 39 -5.30 1.82 17.94
C ASP A 39 -3.84 1.60 18.38
N LYS A 40 -3.46 0.33 18.58
CA LYS A 40 -2.07 -0.04 18.89
C LYS A 40 -1.13 0.28 17.73
N LEU A 41 -1.57 0.07 16.49
CA LEU A 41 -0.78 0.41 15.30
C LEU A 41 -0.57 1.93 15.19
N PHE A 42 -1.63 2.73 15.34
CA PHE A 42 -1.49 4.19 15.34
C PHE A 42 -0.52 4.69 16.41
N THR A 43 -0.57 4.12 17.62
CA THR A 43 0.40 4.47 18.68
C THR A 43 1.83 4.04 18.32
N SER A 44 1.98 2.95 17.56
CA SER A 44 3.29 2.42 17.19
C SER A 44 3.91 3.12 15.97
N ILE A 45 3.13 3.80 15.15
CA ILE A 45 3.63 4.56 13.98
C ILE A 45 4.50 5.74 14.44
N ASP A 46 4.08 6.43 15.50
CA ASP A 46 4.81 7.57 16.07
C ASP A 46 5.96 7.14 17.01
N ASP A 47 6.03 5.85 17.35
CA ASP A 47 6.99 5.29 18.30
C ASP A 47 8.26 4.82 17.60
N ILE A 48 9.26 5.70 17.57
CA ILE A 48 10.58 5.43 16.96
C ILE A 48 11.39 4.42 17.81
N VAL A 49 11.03 4.19 19.07
CA VAL A 49 11.85 3.41 20.02
C VAL A 49 11.66 1.91 19.82
N GLU A 50 10.46 1.45 19.49
CA GLU A 50 10.12 0.03 19.44
C GLU A 50 9.73 -0.45 18.03
N ALA A 51 10.69 -0.38 17.09
CA ALA A 51 10.49 -0.78 15.68
C ALA A 51 9.84 -2.17 15.48
N HIS A 52 10.16 -3.14 16.35
CA HIS A 52 9.58 -4.49 16.29
C HIS A 52 8.06 -4.53 16.57
N ARG A 53 7.52 -3.54 17.31
CA ARG A 53 6.08 -3.45 17.56
C ARG A 53 5.35 -3.04 16.29
N PHE A 54 5.91 -2.09 15.55
CA PHE A 54 5.36 -1.68 14.27
C PHE A 54 5.29 -2.87 13.31
N THR A 55 6.39 -3.61 13.15
CA THR A 55 6.42 -4.74 12.20
C THR A 55 5.45 -5.86 12.60
N SER A 56 5.41 -6.26 13.88
CA SER A 56 4.43 -7.25 14.37
C SER A 56 2.97 -6.80 14.20
N LEU A 57 2.67 -5.52 14.44
CA LEU A 57 1.32 -4.98 14.27
C LEU A 57 0.93 -4.88 12.80
N MET A 58 1.85 -4.48 11.91
CA MET A 58 1.63 -4.46 10.47
C MET A 58 1.31 -5.85 9.94
N PHE A 59 2.07 -6.89 10.33
CA PHE A 59 1.72 -8.28 9.99
C PHE A 59 0.29 -8.64 10.42
N CYS A 60 -0.10 -8.24 11.63
CA CYS A 60 -1.44 -8.51 12.16
C CYS A 60 -2.53 -7.77 11.37
N VAL A 61 -2.33 -6.48 11.09
CA VAL A 61 -3.26 -5.62 10.32
C VAL A 61 -3.44 -6.12 8.89
N THR A 62 -2.36 -6.57 8.24
CA THR A 62 -2.43 -7.21 6.92
C THR A 62 -3.35 -8.43 6.92
N ARG A 63 -3.29 -9.27 7.97
CA ARG A 63 -4.15 -10.46 8.07
C ARG A 63 -5.64 -10.14 8.28
N ILE A 64 -5.94 -9.05 8.97
CA ILE A 64 -7.32 -8.58 9.24
C ILE A 64 -7.83 -7.56 8.21
N SER A 65 -7.10 -7.32 7.11
CA SER A 65 -7.46 -6.29 6.13
C SER A 65 -8.84 -6.48 5.52
N ARG A 66 -9.30 -7.74 5.38
CA ARG A 66 -10.66 -8.03 4.90
C ARG A 66 -11.75 -7.55 5.86
N GLN A 67 -11.48 -7.55 7.16
CA GLN A 67 -12.40 -7.11 8.21
C GLN A 67 -12.44 -5.58 8.29
N LEU A 68 -11.37 -4.87 7.90
CA LEU A 68 -11.39 -3.42 7.74
C LEU A 68 -12.35 -2.99 6.63
N VAL A 69 -12.28 -3.66 5.47
CA VAL A 69 -13.07 -3.24 4.29
C VAL A 69 -14.52 -3.73 4.29
N ARG A 70 -14.83 -4.82 4.99
CA ARG A 70 -16.16 -5.45 4.94
C ARG A 70 -17.08 -4.84 5.99
N GLN A 71 -18.12 -4.16 5.54
CA GLN A 71 -19.23 -3.78 6.43
C GLN A 71 -20.06 -5.01 6.80
N THR A 72 -20.31 -5.19 8.09
CA THR A 72 -21.30 -6.14 8.60
C THR A 72 -22.28 -5.41 9.52
N HIS A 73 -23.46 -6.00 9.75
CA HIS A 73 -24.42 -5.45 10.72
C HIS A 73 -23.84 -5.33 12.14
N SER A 74 -22.93 -6.23 12.51
CA SER A 74 -22.28 -6.23 13.82
C SER A 74 -21.08 -5.29 13.90
N TYR A 75 -20.49 -4.91 12.77
CA TYR A 75 -19.32 -4.05 12.70
C TYR A 75 -19.29 -3.27 11.39
N SER A 76 -19.79 -2.03 11.45
CA SER A 76 -19.86 -1.09 10.34
C SER A 76 -18.68 -0.10 10.29
N HIS A 77 -17.95 0.05 11.40
CA HIS A 77 -16.94 1.11 11.55
C HIS A 77 -15.59 0.77 10.91
N GLY A 78 -15.32 -0.48 10.53
CA GLY A 78 -13.99 -0.89 10.04
C GLY A 78 -13.45 -0.05 8.88
N GLN A 79 -14.34 0.42 7.99
CA GLN A 79 -13.96 1.18 6.82
C GLN A 79 -13.45 2.60 7.13
N THR A 80 -13.81 3.16 8.28
CA THR A 80 -13.36 4.51 8.66
C THR A 80 -11.85 4.55 8.87
N TYR A 81 -11.24 3.41 9.22
CA TYR A 81 -9.79 3.29 9.41
C TYR A 81 -8.99 3.17 8.11
N VAL A 82 -9.62 2.80 6.98
CA VAL A 82 -8.87 2.41 5.77
C VAL A 82 -8.02 3.56 5.24
N VAL A 83 -8.62 4.71 4.96
CA VAL A 83 -7.90 5.87 4.42
C VAL A 83 -6.89 6.45 5.42
N PRO A 84 -7.24 6.66 6.71
CA PRO A 84 -6.27 7.07 7.72
C PRO A 84 -5.06 6.13 7.80
N LEU A 85 -5.29 4.81 7.82
CA LEU A 85 -4.19 3.83 7.84
C LEU A 85 -3.31 3.94 6.61
N LEU A 86 -3.91 3.99 5.40
CA LEU A 86 -3.17 4.14 4.15
C LEU A 86 -2.18 5.32 4.21
N LEU A 87 -2.62 6.48 4.69
CA LEU A 87 -1.78 7.68 4.82
C LEU A 87 -0.74 7.55 5.92
N SER A 88 -1.13 7.00 7.08
CA SER A 88 -0.25 6.92 8.25
C SER A 88 0.86 5.89 8.11
N VAL A 89 0.69 4.85 7.29
CA VAL A 89 1.74 3.85 7.08
C VAL A 89 2.74 4.23 6.00
N LEU A 90 2.47 5.25 5.17
CA LEU A 90 3.38 5.66 4.08
C LEU A 90 4.82 5.93 4.55
N PRO A 91 5.07 6.62 5.68
CA PRO A 91 6.42 6.82 6.19
C PRO A 91 7.15 5.52 6.60
N GLY A 92 6.43 4.40 6.68
CA GLY A 92 7.01 3.07 6.88
C GLY A 92 7.69 2.50 5.64
N ILE A 93 7.51 3.12 4.47
CA ILE A 93 8.32 2.87 3.27
C ILE A 93 9.62 3.65 3.44
N ASP A 94 10.65 3.00 3.97
CA ASP A 94 11.97 3.56 4.20
C ASP A 94 13.05 2.64 3.60
N PHE A 95 13.81 3.17 2.65
CA PHE A 95 14.90 2.44 2.01
C PHE A 95 15.97 1.96 3.02
N ASN A 96 16.13 2.66 4.15
CA ASN A 96 17.09 2.28 5.20
C ASN A 96 16.57 1.18 6.14
N ASP A 97 15.27 0.87 6.12
CA ASP A 97 14.62 -0.11 6.98
C ASP A 97 13.79 -1.09 6.13
N ILE A 98 14.47 -2.09 5.58
CA ILE A 98 13.88 -3.11 4.68
C ILE A 98 12.75 -3.87 5.38
N ASP A 99 12.88 -4.13 6.69
CA ASP A 99 11.87 -4.88 7.45
C ASP A 99 10.57 -4.08 7.56
N LYS A 100 10.64 -2.78 7.92
CA LYS A 100 9.46 -1.89 7.92
C LYS A 100 8.88 -1.70 6.53
N THR A 101 9.73 -1.51 5.53
CA THR A 101 9.31 -1.36 4.14
C THR A 101 8.55 -2.60 3.66
N SER A 102 9.10 -3.79 3.92
CA SER A 102 8.50 -5.06 3.50
C SER A 102 7.10 -5.26 4.08
N VAL A 103 6.93 -5.08 5.39
CA VAL A 103 5.61 -5.24 6.03
C VAL A 103 4.61 -4.15 5.61
N THR A 104 5.10 -2.94 5.30
CA THR A 104 4.27 -1.83 4.82
C THR A 104 3.76 -2.09 3.41
N ILE A 105 4.65 -2.53 2.51
CA ILE A 105 4.29 -2.95 1.15
C ILE A 105 3.31 -4.13 1.18
N ASP A 106 3.47 -5.08 2.09
CA ASP A 106 2.53 -6.22 2.22
C ASP A 106 1.12 -5.80 2.64
N PHE A 107 1.04 -4.85 3.57
CA PHE A 107 -0.24 -4.27 3.95
C PHE A 107 -0.87 -3.52 2.78
N LEU A 108 -0.11 -2.64 2.12
CA LEU A 108 -0.59 -1.82 1.01
C LEU A 108 -1.07 -2.68 -0.17
N ASP A 109 -0.29 -3.69 -0.58
CA ASP A 109 -0.67 -4.64 -1.63
C ASP A 109 -1.99 -5.34 -1.27
N THR A 110 -2.11 -5.82 -0.04
CA THR A 110 -3.32 -6.50 0.43
C THR A 110 -4.54 -5.59 0.45
N ILE A 111 -4.45 -4.41 1.06
CA ILE A 111 -5.61 -3.53 1.24
C ILE A 111 -6.04 -2.88 -0.07
N LEU A 112 -5.10 -2.50 -0.95
CA LEU A 112 -5.40 -1.87 -2.24
C LEU A 112 -6.00 -2.86 -3.24
N MET A 113 -5.71 -4.15 -3.12
CA MET A 113 -6.45 -5.19 -3.85
C MET A 113 -7.93 -5.30 -3.41
N LEU A 114 -8.28 -4.83 -2.21
CA LEU A 114 -9.62 -4.97 -1.62
C LEU A 114 -10.51 -3.74 -1.78
N ILE A 115 -9.98 -2.60 -2.22
CA ILE A 115 -10.71 -1.33 -2.31
C ILE A 115 -10.62 -0.70 -3.69
N THR A 116 -11.51 0.27 -3.95
CA THR A 116 -11.49 1.09 -5.17
C THR A 116 -11.07 2.52 -4.80
N CYS A 117 -9.99 3.00 -5.42
CA CYS A 117 -9.44 4.34 -5.22
C CYS A 117 -10.23 5.36 -6.05
N VAL A 118 -11.40 5.76 -5.55
CA VAL A 118 -12.29 6.75 -6.19
C VAL A 118 -12.68 7.79 -5.15
N ASP A 119 -12.49 9.06 -5.47
CA ASP A 119 -13.04 10.16 -4.68
C ASP A 119 -14.56 10.22 -4.86
N CYS A 120 -15.25 9.82 -3.80
CA CYS A 120 -16.70 9.83 -3.69
C CYS A 120 -17.21 10.98 -2.82
N SER A 121 -16.35 11.87 -2.32
CA SER A 121 -16.71 12.90 -1.32
C SER A 121 -17.84 13.84 -1.77
N SER A 122 -17.95 14.09 -3.08
CA SER A 122 -19.03 14.87 -3.69
C SER A 122 -20.41 14.21 -3.62
N ALA A 123 -20.49 12.90 -3.36
CA ALA A 123 -21.76 12.17 -3.30
C ALA A 123 -22.69 12.69 -2.19
N LEU A 124 -22.14 13.32 -1.14
CA LEU A 124 -22.92 13.93 -0.05
C LEU A 124 -23.80 15.10 -0.48
N GLN A 125 -23.52 15.71 -1.63
CA GLN A 125 -24.34 16.79 -2.18
C GLN A 125 -25.57 16.24 -2.92
N ILE A 126 -25.52 14.97 -3.31
CA ILE A 126 -26.52 14.32 -4.17
C ILE A 126 -27.36 13.31 -3.36
N ARG A 127 -26.73 12.59 -2.43
CA ARG A 127 -27.35 11.51 -1.65
C ARG A 127 -27.67 11.95 -0.23
N ASN A 128 -28.91 11.74 0.17
CA ASN A 128 -29.43 12.02 1.51
C ASN A 128 -29.71 10.73 2.33
N ASP A 129 -29.41 9.56 1.76
CA ASP A 129 -29.72 8.23 2.31
C ASP A 129 -28.52 7.56 3.01
N LEU A 130 -27.42 8.29 3.19
CA LEU A 130 -26.19 7.78 3.80
C LEU A 130 -26.22 7.86 5.33
N THR A 131 -25.80 6.79 5.99
CA THR A 131 -25.55 6.75 7.45
C THR A 131 -24.36 7.63 7.84
N GLU A 132 -24.24 8.01 9.11
CA GLU A 132 -23.12 8.83 9.61
C GLU A 132 -21.75 8.24 9.26
N ILE A 133 -21.59 6.93 9.41
CA ILE A 133 -20.35 6.20 9.09
C ILE A 133 -20.08 6.23 7.58
N GLU A 134 -21.10 5.99 6.74
CA GLU A 134 -20.92 6.08 5.28
C GLU A 134 -20.57 7.49 4.85
N ARG A 135 -21.09 8.52 5.53
CA ARG A 135 -20.73 9.92 5.28
C ARG A 135 -19.27 10.18 5.62
N GLU A 136 -18.79 9.68 6.75
CA GLU A 136 -17.38 9.78 7.17
C GLU A 136 -16.44 9.09 6.17
N VAL A 137 -16.74 7.83 5.82
CA VAL A 137 -15.97 7.06 4.81
C VAL A 137 -16.00 7.77 3.46
N CYS A 138 -17.15 8.28 3.05
CA CYS A 138 -17.30 9.03 1.80
C CYS A 138 -16.43 10.30 1.78
N LEU A 139 -16.37 11.07 2.87
CA LEU A 139 -15.50 12.24 2.97
C LEU A 139 -14.03 11.88 2.92
N SER A 140 -13.63 10.80 3.60
CA SER A 140 -12.21 10.40 3.64
C SER A 140 -11.68 10.01 2.25
N THR A 141 -12.54 9.53 1.34
CA THR A 141 -12.13 9.19 -0.03
C THR A 141 -11.53 10.36 -0.84
N ALA A 142 -11.75 11.61 -0.43
CA ALA A 142 -11.09 12.78 -1.02
C ALA A 142 -9.55 12.70 -0.93
N MET A 143 -9.02 11.95 0.03
CA MET A 143 -7.58 11.80 0.26
C MET A 143 -6.91 10.74 -0.63
N PHE A 144 -7.65 10.01 -1.47
CA PHE A 144 -7.04 9.00 -2.34
C PHE A 144 -6.04 9.60 -3.33
N GLU A 145 -6.30 10.81 -3.83
CA GLU A 145 -5.36 11.50 -4.72
C GLU A 145 -4.03 11.81 -4.02
N ASP A 146 -4.08 12.35 -2.79
CA ASP A 146 -2.90 12.62 -1.97
C ASP A 146 -2.14 11.33 -1.66
N PHE A 147 -2.85 10.30 -1.21
CA PHE A 147 -2.26 8.99 -0.92
C PHE A 147 -1.51 8.42 -2.13
N VAL A 148 -2.17 8.36 -3.30
CA VAL A 148 -1.57 7.78 -4.52
C VAL A 148 -0.38 8.60 -4.99
N THR A 149 -0.47 9.93 -4.90
CA THR A 149 0.62 10.83 -5.28
C THR A 149 1.85 10.60 -4.41
N ARG A 150 1.66 10.59 -3.08
CA ARG A 150 2.75 10.38 -2.12
C ARG A 150 3.34 8.98 -2.23
N PHE A 151 2.50 7.95 -2.37
CA PHE A 151 2.97 6.58 -2.59
C PHE A 151 3.87 6.47 -3.83
N LEU A 152 3.50 7.11 -4.93
CA LEU A 152 4.35 7.13 -6.13
C LEU A 152 5.68 7.82 -5.91
N ASP A 153 5.70 8.92 -5.15
CA ASP A 153 6.94 9.62 -4.81
C ASP A 153 7.88 8.72 -4.00
N GLU A 154 7.38 8.02 -2.98
CA GLU A 154 8.17 7.01 -2.22
C GLU A 154 8.73 5.90 -3.13
N VAL A 155 7.92 5.41 -4.08
CA VAL A 155 8.37 4.38 -5.04
C VAL A 155 9.47 4.92 -5.96
N PHE A 156 9.37 6.17 -6.41
CA PHE A 156 10.39 6.79 -7.24
C PHE A 156 11.69 7.01 -6.47
N GLU A 157 11.61 7.47 -5.23
CA GLU A 157 12.77 7.62 -4.35
C GLU A 157 13.49 6.28 -4.13
N ILE A 158 12.74 5.18 -3.92
CA ILE A 158 13.32 3.83 -3.84
C ILE A 158 14.03 3.45 -5.16
N ILE A 159 13.42 3.72 -6.31
CA ILE A 159 14.02 3.40 -7.62
C ILE A 159 15.33 4.19 -7.82
N ASP A 160 15.35 5.46 -7.46
CA ASP A 160 16.53 6.33 -7.60
C ASP A 160 17.66 5.89 -6.63
N SER A 161 17.30 5.53 -5.39
CA SER A 161 18.23 5.02 -4.38
C SER A 161 18.87 3.70 -4.84
N LEU A 162 18.04 2.76 -5.32
CA LEU A 162 18.49 1.48 -5.91
C LEU A 162 19.34 1.65 -7.17
N SER A 163 19.16 2.75 -7.90
CA SER A 163 19.95 3.07 -9.08
C SER A 163 21.33 3.62 -8.72
N THR A 164 21.47 4.27 -7.56
CA THR A 164 22.68 4.96 -7.14
C THR A 164 23.63 4.05 -6.34
N ASP A 165 23.11 3.28 -5.38
CA ASP A 165 23.93 2.53 -4.40
C ASP A 165 24.83 1.43 -4.99
N TYR A 166 24.55 0.95 -6.21
CA TYR A 166 25.37 -0.08 -6.87
C TYR A 166 26.48 0.48 -7.75
N MET A 167 26.61 1.81 -7.88
CA MET A 167 27.78 2.39 -8.56
C MET A 167 29.07 2.23 -7.71
N ASP A 168 28.95 1.97 -6.41
CA ASP A 168 30.09 1.90 -5.47
C ASP A 168 30.22 0.60 -4.64
N ALA A 169 29.31 -0.38 -4.77
CA ALA A 169 29.31 -1.58 -3.91
C ALA A 169 29.84 -2.88 -4.59
N PRO A 170 30.79 -3.61 -4.00
CA PRO A 170 31.27 -4.89 -4.52
C PRO A 170 30.22 -5.99 -4.28
N ASN A 171 29.56 -6.40 -5.37
CA ASN A 171 28.92 -7.72 -5.59
C ASN A 171 28.34 -8.40 -4.34
N ILE A 172 27.31 -7.79 -3.74
CA ILE A 172 26.50 -8.46 -2.73
C ILE A 172 25.40 -9.23 -3.47
N ASN A 173 25.61 -10.54 -3.61
CA ASN A 173 24.57 -11.53 -3.89
C ASN A 173 23.68 -11.71 -2.63
N GLU A 174 23.01 -10.65 -2.18
CA GLU A 174 21.98 -10.78 -1.15
C GLU A 174 20.67 -11.13 -1.85
N HIS A 175 20.27 -12.39 -1.67
CA HIS A 175 18.96 -12.98 -1.95
C HIS A 175 18.17 -12.38 -3.12
N PRO A 176 18.54 -12.68 -4.40
CA PRO A 176 17.79 -12.22 -5.58
C PRO A 176 16.28 -12.50 -5.50
N THR A 177 15.88 -13.56 -4.80
CA THR A 177 14.47 -13.92 -4.57
C THR A 177 13.68 -12.86 -3.80
N GLU A 178 14.25 -12.27 -2.74
CA GLU A 178 13.55 -11.30 -1.89
C GLU A 178 13.38 -9.97 -2.62
N TYR A 179 14.42 -9.53 -3.30
CA TYR A 179 14.38 -8.35 -4.16
C TYR A 179 13.39 -8.50 -5.32
N ASP A 180 13.37 -9.65 -5.97
CA ASP A 180 12.38 -9.95 -7.02
C ASP A 180 10.95 -9.95 -6.48
N ILE A 181 10.73 -10.47 -5.28
CA ILE A 181 9.42 -10.44 -4.61
C ILE A 181 9.03 -8.99 -4.32
N PHE A 182 9.96 -8.18 -3.80
CA PHE A 182 9.73 -6.77 -3.52
C PHE A 182 9.32 -5.99 -4.77
N GLN A 183 10.08 -6.12 -5.88
CA GLN A 183 9.71 -5.48 -7.15
C GLN A 183 8.33 -5.91 -7.63
N LYS A 184 8.01 -7.22 -7.55
CA LYS A 184 6.70 -7.75 -7.96
C LYS A 184 5.56 -7.17 -7.13
N LYS A 185 5.74 -6.99 -5.82
CA LYS A 185 4.74 -6.38 -4.94
C LYS A 185 4.50 -4.91 -5.29
N LEU A 186 5.54 -4.12 -5.55
CA LEU A 186 5.36 -2.73 -6.01
C LEU A 186 4.59 -2.66 -7.33
N ILE A 187 4.92 -3.53 -8.29
CA ILE A 187 4.18 -3.63 -9.56
C ILE A 187 2.73 -4.04 -9.31
N SER A 188 2.49 -4.97 -8.38
CA SER A 188 1.15 -5.45 -8.00
C SER A 188 0.29 -4.33 -7.40
N ILE A 189 0.86 -3.52 -6.49
CA ILE A 189 0.18 -2.36 -5.91
C ILE A 189 -0.24 -1.39 -7.00
N ILE A 190 0.70 -0.95 -7.85
CA ILE A 190 0.39 0.00 -8.93
C ILE A 190 -0.62 -0.58 -9.90
N THR A 191 -0.51 -1.87 -10.22
CA THR A 191 -1.51 -2.58 -11.05
C THR A 191 -2.89 -2.55 -10.41
N SER A 192 -2.99 -2.79 -9.10
CA SER A 192 -4.23 -2.78 -8.35
C SER A 192 -4.85 -1.38 -8.33
N ILE A 193 -4.04 -0.34 -8.09
CA ILE A 193 -4.49 1.06 -8.15
C ILE A 193 -5.03 1.39 -9.53
N VAL A 194 -4.26 1.17 -10.61
CA VAL A 194 -4.69 1.58 -11.95
C VAL A 194 -5.94 0.83 -12.42
N GLN A 195 -6.11 -0.43 -12.02
CA GLN A 195 -7.29 -1.24 -12.35
C GLN A 195 -8.54 -0.86 -11.55
N GLN A 196 -8.37 -0.28 -10.37
CA GLN A 196 -9.46 0.00 -9.43
C GLN A 196 -9.47 1.48 -9.03
N CYS A 197 -9.22 2.41 -9.95
CA CYS A 197 -9.26 3.84 -9.66
C CYS A 197 -10.18 4.63 -10.60
N SER A 198 -10.48 5.88 -10.23
CA SER A 198 -11.18 6.81 -11.10
C SER A 198 -10.31 7.24 -12.28
N SER A 199 -10.92 7.75 -13.35
CA SER A 199 -10.18 8.30 -14.49
C SER A 199 -9.25 9.46 -14.12
N ASN A 200 -9.62 10.25 -13.10
CA ASN A 200 -8.77 11.33 -12.60
C ASN A 200 -7.50 10.79 -11.92
N ILE A 201 -7.66 9.82 -11.01
CA ILE A 201 -6.52 9.20 -10.31
C ILE A 201 -5.65 8.44 -11.31
N PHE A 202 -6.24 7.71 -12.26
CA PHE A 202 -5.49 7.05 -13.32
C PHE A 202 -4.62 8.04 -14.11
N ARG A 203 -5.18 9.19 -14.47
CA ARG A 203 -4.45 10.25 -15.20
C ARG A 203 -3.23 10.72 -14.40
N ILE A 204 -3.39 10.97 -13.10
CA ILE A 204 -2.31 11.40 -12.21
C ILE A 204 -1.20 10.34 -12.15
N VAL A 205 -1.57 9.07 -11.91
CA VAL A 205 -0.62 7.95 -11.89
C VAL A 205 0.15 7.85 -13.20
N ARG A 206 -0.56 7.90 -14.33
CA ARG A 206 0.03 7.86 -15.67
C ARG A 206 1.01 9.00 -15.89
N GLU A 207 0.59 10.24 -15.62
CA GLU A 207 1.41 11.43 -15.85
C GLU A 207 2.69 11.42 -15.00
N LYS A 208 2.58 11.04 -13.71
CA LYS A 208 3.75 10.90 -12.84
C LYS A 208 4.70 9.81 -13.31
N ILE A 209 4.21 8.60 -13.63
CA ILE A 209 5.05 7.51 -14.12
C ILE A 209 5.73 7.88 -15.44
N VAL A 210 5.00 8.44 -16.40
CA VAL A 210 5.58 8.87 -17.69
C VAL A 210 6.64 9.94 -17.47
N SER A 211 6.34 10.97 -16.68
CA SER A 211 7.30 12.04 -16.37
C SER A 211 8.58 11.49 -15.76
N PHE A 212 8.47 10.62 -14.74
CA PHE A 212 9.61 9.97 -14.09
C PHE A 212 10.44 9.15 -15.07
N VAL A 213 9.79 8.30 -15.88
CA VAL A 213 10.50 7.44 -16.83
C VAL A 213 11.20 8.24 -17.93
N THR A 214 10.61 9.33 -18.41
CA THR A 214 11.23 10.19 -19.44
C THR A 214 12.35 11.08 -18.92
N GLY A 215 12.34 11.40 -17.62
CA GLY A 215 13.30 12.30 -16.98
C GLY A 215 14.53 11.63 -16.36
N SER A 216 14.50 10.30 -16.20
CA SER A 216 15.50 9.57 -15.42
C SER A 216 16.27 8.53 -16.22
N VAL A 217 17.50 8.22 -15.79
CA VAL A 217 18.35 7.17 -16.39
C VAL A 217 18.41 5.98 -15.44
N PHE A 218 18.06 4.80 -15.95
CA PHE A 218 17.88 3.60 -15.12
C PHE A 218 18.98 2.54 -15.32
N THR A 219 19.50 2.02 -14.21
CA THR A 219 20.42 0.88 -14.19
C THR A 219 19.70 -0.41 -14.59
N SER A 220 20.45 -1.43 -15.00
CA SER A 220 19.88 -2.73 -15.40
C SER A 220 19.06 -3.40 -14.30
N LYS A 221 19.36 -3.13 -13.02
CA LYS A 221 18.71 -3.74 -11.86
C LYS A 221 17.27 -3.25 -11.64
N VAL A 222 17.02 -1.96 -11.84
CA VAL A 222 15.69 -1.36 -11.63
C VAL A 222 14.82 -1.37 -12.89
N ARG A 223 15.40 -1.60 -14.06
CA ARG A 223 14.66 -1.69 -15.34
C ARG A 223 13.46 -2.65 -15.29
N PRO A 224 13.52 -3.86 -14.70
CA PRO A 224 12.36 -4.74 -14.62
C PRO A 224 11.19 -4.11 -13.84
N LEU A 225 11.48 -3.42 -12.73
CA LEU A 225 10.49 -2.67 -11.96
C LEU A 225 9.87 -1.55 -12.80
N VAL A 226 10.69 -0.69 -13.40
CA VAL A 226 10.24 0.43 -14.25
C VAL A 226 9.38 -0.06 -15.42
N VAL A 227 9.82 -1.12 -16.12
CA VAL A 227 9.04 -1.75 -17.19
C VAL A 227 7.72 -2.32 -16.67
N GLY A 228 7.72 -2.88 -15.46
CA GLY A 228 6.51 -3.34 -14.78
C GLY A 228 5.51 -2.20 -14.52
N LEU A 229 5.99 -1.06 -14.04
CA LEU A 229 5.17 0.14 -13.82
C LEU A 229 4.56 0.67 -15.12
N VAL A 230 5.37 0.79 -16.18
CA VAL A 230 4.89 1.21 -17.51
C VAL A 230 3.90 0.20 -18.08
N ARG A 231 4.15 -1.10 -17.91
CA ARG A 231 3.22 -2.14 -18.36
C ARG A 231 1.88 -2.06 -17.62
N ALA A 232 1.86 -1.74 -16.33
CA ALA A 232 0.64 -1.60 -15.54
C ALA A 232 -0.29 -0.53 -16.13
N ILE A 233 0.25 0.66 -16.44
CA ILE A 233 -0.54 1.76 -17.03
C ILE A 233 -1.01 1.44 -18.46
N VAL A 234 -0.15 0.84 -19.30
CA VAL A 234 -0.47 0.50 -20.69
C VAL A 234 -1.60 -0.53 -20.76
N LYS A 235 -1.57 -1.54 -19.88
CA LYS A 235 -2.55 -2.63 -19.89
C LYS A 235 -3.95 -2.16 -19.48
N CYS A 236 -4.04 -1.13 -18.64
CA CYS A 236 -5.32 -0.64 -18.12
C CYS A 236 -6.07 0.24 -19.12
N HIS A 237 -5.37 1.10 -19.86
CA HIS A 237 -5.94 1.92 -20.94
C HIS A 237 -5.04 1.92 -22.19
N PRO A 238 -5.19 0.89 -23.06
CA PRO A 238 -4.34 0.73 -24.24
C PRO A 238 -4.42 1.93 -25.20
N GLU A 239 -5.62 2.45 -25.46
CA GLU A 239 -5.86 3.46 -26.50
C GLU A 239 -5.31 4.85 -26.15
N ASP A 240 -5.33 5.23 -24.87
CA ASP A 240 -4.82 6.53 -24.41
C ASP A 240 -3.29 6.51 -24.23
N THR A 241 -2.73 5.36 -23.85
CA THR A 241 -1.28 5.22 -23.61
C THR A 241 -0.50 5.05 -24.93
N LEU A 242 -1.09 4.41 -25.95
CA LEU A 242 -0.47 4.21 -27.27
C LEU A 242 -0.26 5.53 -28.04
N LYS A 243 -1.04 6.58 -27.79
CA LYS A 243 -0.87 7.89 -28.45
C LYS A 243 0.45 8.58 -28.08
N GLN A 244 1.02 8.29 -26.91
CA GLN A 244 2.32 8.79 -26.45
C GLN A 244 3.49 7.85 -26.74
N HIS A 245 3.23 6.64 -27.26
CA HIS A 245 4.24 5.61 -27.54
C HIS A 245 5.31 6.02 -28.57
N LYS A 246 5.08 7.10 -29.33
CA LYS A 246 6.11 7.72 -30.19
C LYS A 246 7.30 8.30 -29.42
N SER A 247 7.17 8.59 -28.13
CA SER A 247 8.27 9.10 -27.29
C SER A 247 9.01 8.00 -26.50
N VAL A 248 8.44 6.81 -26.38
CA VAL A 248 8.94 5.74 -25.48
C VAL A 248 9.78 4.68 -26.23
N ASN A 249 9.59 4.53 -27.55
CA ASN A 249 10.38 3.58 -28.35
C ASN A 249 11.87 3.95 -28.45
N ASP A 250 12.24 5.21 -28.21
CA ASP A 250 13.64 5.64 -28.20
C ASP A 250 14.40 5.16 -26.94
N PHE A 251 13.70 4.57 -25.95
CA PHE A 251 14.28 4.11 -24.68
C PHE A 251 14.67 2.63 -24.65
N PHE A 252 14.18 1.84 -25.62
CA PHE A 252 14.33 0.37 -25.63
C PHE A 252 15.24 -0.15 -26.76
N ASN A 253 15.83 0.74 -27.56
CA ASN A 253 16.93 0.44 -28.49
C ASN A 253 18.25 0.97 -27.93
#